data_AF-K0F1L1-F1
#
_entry.id   AF-K0F1L1-F1
#
_cell.length_a   1.000
_cell.length_b   1.000
_cell.length_c   1.000
_cell.angle_alpha   90.00
_cell.angle_beta   90.00
_cell.angle_gamma   90.00
#
_symmetry.space_group_name_H-M   'P 1'
#
loop_
_entity.id
_entity.type
_entity.pdbx_description
1 polymer ?
#
loop_
_entity_poly.entity_id
_entity_poly.type
_entity_poly.pdbx_seq_one_letter_code
_entity_poly.pdbx_strand_id
1 'polypeptide(L)'
;MADMDVALKDMMLLDGALGAAVVDYGSGMPLGHLGGSKALDIELAAASNTELVRAKMRTIEQLGLDEGIEDVLITLGSQYHLIRPTHGRKTRGLFLYLALDRGRGNLALARRRLKDIEEDLEV
;
A
#
# COMPACT_ATOMS: atom_id res chain seq x y z
N MET A 1 11.58 -4.46 13.12
CA MET A 1 10.87 -3.33 13.78
C MET A 1 11.32 -2.03 13.13
N ALA A 2 10.42 -1.39 12.39
CA ALA A 2 10.66 -0.16 11.65
C ALA A 2 9.58 0.87 11.97
N ASP A 3 9.97 2.12 12.16
CA ASP A 3 9.01 3.23 12.17
C ASP A 3 8.51 3.51 10.73
N MET A 4 7.50 4.38 10.61
CA MET A 4 6.88 4.73 9.33
C MET A 4 7.87 5.31 8.32
N ASP A 5 8.84 6.11 8.76
CA ASP A 5 9.83 6.73 7.87
C ASP A 5 10.80 5.68 7.30
N VAL A 6 11.21 4.71 8.11
CA VAL A 6 12.02 3.57 7.66
C VAL A 6 11.21 2.70 6.69
N ALA A 7 9.95 2.39 6.99
CA ALA A 7 9.10 1.61 6.11
C ALA A 7 8.91 2.27 4.73
N LEU A 8 8.66 3.58 4.69
CA LEU A 8 8.53 4.33 3.43
C LEU A 8 9.83 4.33 2.63
N LYS A 9 10.99 4.50 3.30
CA LYS A 9 12.29 4.43 2.64
C LYS A 9 12.55 3.03 2.07
N ASP A 10 12.24 1.98 2.82
CA ASP A 10 12.41 0.59 2.39
C ASP A 10 11.53 0.25 1.17
N MET A 11 10.29 0.76 1.13
CA MET A 11 9.43 0.65 -0.05
C MET A 11 10.04 1.35 -1.27
N MET A 12 10.65 2.53 -1.07
CA MET A 12 11.27 3.31 -2.13
C MET A 12 12.62 2.74 -2.61
N LEU A 13 13.25 1.81 -1.88
CA LEU A 13 14.45 1.09 -2.32
C LEU A 13 14.17 0.03 -3.39
N LEU A 14 12.90 -0.31 -3.63
CA LEU A 14 12.54 -1.22 -4.72
C LEU A 14 12.83 -0.59 -6.09
N ASP A 15 13.47 -1.36 -6.96
CA ASP A 15 13.69 -0.92 -8.35
C ASP A 15 12.36 -0.55 -9.01
N GLY A 16 12.33 0.62 -9.64
CA GLY A 16 11.12 1.13 -10.28
C GLY A 16 10.07 1.72 -9.32
N ALA A 17 10.34 1.84 -8.02
CA ALA A 17 9.42 2.53 -7.10
C ALA A 17 9.21 3.98 -7.56
N LEU A 18 7.95 4.34 -7.82
CA LEU A 18 7.55 5.68 -8.23
C LEU A 18 7.11 6.52 -7.03
N GLY A 19 6.48 5.89 -6.04
CA GLY A 19 6.11 6.52 -4.79
C GLY A 19 5.41 5.55 -3.85
N ALA A 20 5.49 5.86 -2.56
CA ALA A 20 5.01 5.02 -1.47
C ALA A 20 4.20 5.84 -0.46
N ALA A 21 3.23 5.23 0.20
CA ALA A 21 2.49 5.83 1.30
C ALA A 21 2.08 4.81 2.36
N VAL A 22 1.90 5.28 3.59
CA VAL A 22 1.16 4.59 4.66
C VAL A 22 -0.13 5.37 4.88
N VAL A 23 -1.26 4.67 4.82
CA VAL A 23 -2.59 5.31 4.85
C VAL A 23 -3.41 4.71 5.98
N ASP A 24 -4.11 5.55 6.74
CA ASP A 24 -5.20 5.13 7.60
C ASP A 24 -6.48 5.02 6.77
N TYR A 25 -6.98 3.80 6.53
CA TYR A 25 -8.20 3.60 5.75
C TYR A 25 -9.48 3.88 6.53
N GLY A 26 -9.40 4.06 7.86
CA GLY A 26 -10.52 4.52 8.68
C GLY A 26 -10.85 5.99 8.41
N SER A 27 -9.84 6.84 8.28
CA SER A 27 -9.98 8.26 7.93
C SER A 27 -9.86 8.53 6.42
N GLY A 28 -9.12 7.68 5.69
CA GLY A 28 -8.69 7.91 4.31
C GLY A 28 -7.47 8.82 4.17
N MET A 29 -6.79 9.11 5.29
CA MET A 29 -5.67 10.04 5.34
C MET A 29 -4.33 9.30 5.14
N PRO A 30 -3.48 9.76 4.21
CA PRO A 30 -2.08 9.36 4.18
C PRO A 30 -1.36 9.89 5.42
N LEU A 31 -0.81 9.02 6.25
CA LEU A 31 -0.04 9.37 7.44
C LEU A 31 1.40 9.78 7.10
N GLY A 32 1.93 9.23 6.01
CA GLY A 32 3.23 9.58 5.44
C GLY A 32 3.33 9.08 4.01
N HIS A 33 4.11 9.78 3.18
CA HIS A 33 4.36 9.40 1.80
C HIS A 33 5.75 9.85 1.33
N LEU A 34 6.30 9.14 0.33
CA LEU A 34 7.56 9.49 -0.34
C LEU A 34 7.43 9.29 -1.86
N GLY A 35 8.24 10.03 -2.61
CA GLY A 35 8.28 9.94 -4.07
C GLY A 35 7.14 10.69 -4.74
N GLY A 36 6.68 10.16 -5.88
CA GLY A 36 5.73 10.79 -6.76
C GLY A 36 6.38 11.63 -7.86
N SER A 37 5.55 12.25 -8.67
CA SER A 37 5.97 13.18 -9.72
C SER A 37 4.85 14.17 -10.03
N LYS A 38 5.10 15.15 -10.90
CA LYS A 38 4.03 16.04 -11.40
C LYS A 38 2.86 15.30 -12.03
N ALA A 39 3.09 14.09 -12.56
CA ALA A 39 2.07 13.26 -13.19
C ALA A 39 1.46 12.21 -12.24
N LEU A 40 2.03 12.03 -11.05
CA LEU A 40 1.60 11.05 -10.07
C LEU A 40 1.69 11.66 -8.67
N ASP A 41 0.57 12.24 -8.25
CA ASP A 41 0.36 12.69 -6.88
C ASP A 41 0.08 11.47 -6.00
N ILE A 42 1.07 11.12 -5.17
CA ILE A 42 1.01 9.94 -4.31
C ILE A 42 0.02 10.13 -3.17
N GLU A 43 -0.09 11.34 -2.64
CA GLU A 43 -1.02 11.64 -1.54
C GLU A 43 -2.47 11.46 -2.03
N LEU A 44 -2.80 12.05 -3.18
CA LEU A 44 -4.11 11.89 -3.80
C LEU A 44 -4.39 10.44 -4.20
N ALA A 45 -3.42 9.75 -4.82
CA ALA A 45 -3.60 8.37 -5.27
C ALA A 45 -3.77 7.42 -4.07
N ALA A 46 -3.00 7.60 -3.00
CA ALA A 46 -3.09 6.80 -1.78
C ALA A 46 -4.43 7.02 -1.08
N ALA A 47 -4.84 8.28 -0.89
CA ALA A 47 -6.13 8.61 -0.29
C ALA A 47 -7.30 8.00 -1.09
N SER A 48 -7.27 8.12 -2.41
CA SER A 48 -8.33 7.60 -3.29
C SER A 48 -8.44 6.07 -3.26
N ASN A 49 -7.32 5.36 -3.09
CA ASN A 49 -7.32 3.90 -2.98
C ASN A 49 -8.00 3.37 -1.71
N THR A 50 -8.21 4.22 -0.70
CA THR A 50 -9.00 3.89 0.49
C THR A 50 -10.41 3.41 0.13
N GLU A 51 -11.05 4.05 -0.85
CA GLU A 51 -12.42 3.68 -1.24
C GLU A 51 -12.48 2.28 -1.87
N LEU A 52 -11.43 1.89 -2.60
CA LEU A 52 -11.31 0.54 -3.15
C LEU A 52 -11.17 -0.49 -2.04
N VAL A 53 -10.29 -0.24 -1.06
CA VAL A 53 -10.07 -1.12 0.10
C VAL A 53 -11.36 -1.27 0.90
N ARG A 54 -12.03 -0.17 1.24
CA ARG A 54 -13.30 -0.16 1.98
C ARG A 54 -14.40 -0.91 1.23
N ALA A 55 -14.51 -0.70 -0.08
CA ALA A 55 -15.50 -1.40 -0.90
C ALA A 55 -15.28 -2.93 -0.83
N LYS A 56 -14.04 -3.39 -0.98
CA LYS A 56 -13.73 -4.83 -0.89
C LYS A 56 -14.00 -5.40 0.50
N MET A 57 -13.62 -4.70 1.57
CA MET A 57 -13.90 -5.11 2.95
C MET A 57 -15.40 -5.24 3.21
N ARG A 58 -16.21 -4.28 2.76
CA ARG A 58 -17.68 -4.36 2.86
C ARG A 58 -18.25 -5.56 2.10
N THR A 59 -17.71 -5.87 0.91
CA THR A 59 -18.15 -7.03 0.14
C THR A 59 -17.83 -8.35 0.86
N ILE A 60 -16.65 -8.47 1.46
CA ILE A 60 -16.26 -9.65 2.26
C ILE A 60 -17.25 -9.84 3.42
N GLU A 61 -17.56 -8.77 4.16
CA GLU A 61 -18.52 -8.79 5.26
C GLU A 61 -19.93 -9.16 4.78
N GLN A 62 -20.42 -8.55 3.69
CA GLN A 62 -21.75 -8.83 3.13
C GLN A 62 -21.90 -10.27 2.62
N LEU A 63 -20.81 -10.87 2.14
CA LEU A 63 -20.78 -12.26 1.71
C LEU A 63 -20.57 -13.25 2.87
N GLY A 64 -20.29 -12.76 4.08
CA GLY A 64 -19.99 -13.60 5.25
C GLY A 64 -18.71 -14.42 5.10
N LEU A 65 -17.74 -13.93 4.32
CA LEU A 65 -16.47 -14.61 4.11
C LEU A 65 -15.55 -14.39 5.33
N ASP A 66 -14.97 -15.47 5.85
CA ASP A 66 -13.90 -15.41 6.85
C ASP A 66 -12.53 -15.22 6.16
N GLU A 67 -12.44 -14.15 5.36
CA GLU A 67 -11.26 -13.81 4.57
C GLU A 67 -10.82 -12.36 4.84
N GLY A 68 -9.54 -12.10 4.62
CA GLY A 68 -8.95 -10.76 4.64
C GLY A 68 -8.29 -10.43 3.32
N ILE A 69 -8.06 -9.14 3.07
CA ILE A 69 -7.28 -8.71 1.91
C ILE A 69 -5.80 -8.92 2.23
N GLU A 70 -5.17 -9.88 1.55
CA GLU A 70 -3.71 -10.04 1.63
C GLU A 70 -2.98 -8.90 0.91
N ASP A 71 -3.34 -8.64 -0.34
CA ASP A 71 -2.95 -7.46 -1.09
C ASP A 71 -3.95 -7.18 -2.23
N VAL A 72 -3.83 -6.00 -2.82
CA VAL A 72 -4.51 -5.61 -4.05
C VAL A 72 -3.45 -5.18 -5.06
N LEU A 73 -3.54 -5.72 -6.27
CA LEU A 73 -2.75 -5.29 -7.41
C LEU A 73 -3.67 -4.64 -8.45
N ILE A 74 -3.44 -3.36 -8.73
CA ILE A 74 -4.05 -2.66 -9.87
C ILE A 74 -2.98 -2.50 -10.94
N THR A 75 -3.27 -2.94 -12.16
CA THR A 75 -2.35 -2.87 -13.29
C THR A 75 -2.80 -1.80 -14.27
N LEU A 76 -1.93 -0.83 -14.53
CA LEU A 76 -2.08 0.18 -15.57
C LEU A 76 -1.15 -0.13 -16.76
N GLY A 77 -1.21 0.72 -17.79
CA GLY A 77 -0.35 0.58 -18.97
C GLY A 77 1.15 0.64 -18.63
N SER A 78 1.54 1.58 -17.76
CA SER A 78 2.94 1.82 -17.38
C SER A 78 3.26 1.57 -15.90
N GLN A 79 2.24 1.31 -15.06
CA GLN A 79 2.41 1.25 -13.61
C GLN A 79 1.69 0.04 -13.01
N TYR A 80 2.24 -0.48 -11.93
CA TYR A 80 1.53 -1.30 -10.97
C TYR A 80 1.26 -0.48 -9.72
N HIS A 81 0.07 -0.65 -9.14
CA HIS A 81 -0.27 -0.07 -7.84
C HIS A 81 -0.57 -1.23 -6.88
N LEU A 82 0.27 -1.37 -5.88
CA LEU A 82 0.16 -2.37 -4.85
C LEU A 82 -0.40 -1.74 -3.58
N ILE A 83 -1.41 -2.36 -3.00
CA ILE A 83 -1.99 -1.98 -1.71
C ILE A 83 -1.92 -3.18 -0.80
N ARG A 84 -1.35 -3.03 0.39
CA ARG A 84 -1.27 -4.09 1.39
C ARG A 84 -1.83 -3.62 2.73
N PRO A 85 -3.03 -4.07 3.11
CA PRO A 85 -3.54 -3.86 4.46
C PRO A 85 -2.63 -4.46 5.51
N THR A 86 -2.55 -3.79 6.66
CA THR A 86 -1.74 -4.22 7.79
C THR A 86 -2.59 -5.05 8.76
N HIS A 87 -2.02 -6.14 9.25
CA HIS A 87 -2.66 -7.13 10.11
C HIS A 87 -2.10 -7.13 11.53
N GLY A 88 -0.99 -6.42 11.75
CA GLY A 88 -0.38 -6.20 13.06
C GLY A 88 -1.35 -5.55 14.05
N ARG A 89 -1.28 -5.95 15.33
CA ARG A 89 -2.20 -5.44 16.37
C ARG A 89 -2.16 -3.91 16.53
N LYS A 90 -0.98 -3.30 16.40
CA LYS A 90 -0.79 -1.85 16.53
C LYS A 90 -1.09 -1.08 15.24
N THR A 91 -0.98 -1.75 14.10
CA THR A 91 -1.11 -1.14 12.78
C THR A 91 -2.46 -1.43 12.13
N ARG A 92 -3.37 -2.16 12.80
CA ARG A 92 -4.71 -2.44 12.28
C ARG A 92 -5.43 -1.14 11.92
N GLY A 93 -5.99 -1.07 10.73
CA GLY A 93 -6.58 0.18 10.22
C GLY A 93 -5.71 0.88 9.17
N LEU A 94 -4.47 0.42 8.97
CA LEU A 94 -3.57 0.98 7.97
C LEU A 94 -3.48 0.11 6.71
N PHE A 95 -2.98 0.69 5.63
CA PHE A 95 -2.40 -0.07 4.52
C PHE A 95 -1.15 0.63 3.97
N LEU A 96 -0.25 -0.18 3.43
CA LEU A 96 0.87 0.27 2.62
C LEU A 96 0.42 0.43 1.17
N TYR A 97 0.86 1.49 0.51
CA TYR A 97 0.60 1.74 -0.91
C TYR A 97 1.91 1.99 -1.64
N LEU A 98 2.14 1.28 -2.74
CA LEU A 98 3.31 1.45 -3.61
C LEU A 98 2.87 1.57 -5.07
N ALA A 99 3.24 2.67 -5.71
CA ALA A 99 3.24 2.78 -7.16
C ALA A 99 4.60 2.34 -7.71
N LEU A 100 4.59 1.46 -8.71
CA LEU A 100 5.78 0.80 -9.25
C LEU A 100 5.76 0.90 -10.79
N ASP A 101 6.86 1.29 -11.40
CA ASP A 101 7.03 1.30 -12.85
C ASP A 101 7.00 -0.15 -13.40
N ARG A 102 6.15 -0.40 -14.38
CA ARG A 102 5.92 -1.74 -14.93
C ARG A 102 7.10 -2.28 -15.74
N GLY A 103 7.88 -1.41 -16.36
CA GLY A 103 9.03 -1.79 -17.18
C GLY A 103 10.31 -1.98 -16.38
N ARG A 104 10.40 -1.38 -15.19
CA ARG A 104 11.60 -1.41 -14.34
C ARG A 104 11.43 -2.25 -13.08
N GLY A 105 10.23 -2.30 -12.52
CA GLY A 105 10.00 -2.91 -11.21
C GLY A 105 9.76 -4.41 -11.24
N ASN A 106 10.30 -5.09 -10.23
CA ASN A 106 10.05 -6.52 -10.01
C ASN A 106 8.82 -6.70 -9.11
N LEU A 107 7.68 -7.00 -9.74
CA LEU A 107 6.40 -7.17 -9.04
C LEU A 107 6.44 -8.24 -7.94
N ALA A 108 7.10 -9.37 -8.18
CA ALA A 108 7.19 -10.45 -7.20
C ALA A 108 7.99 -10.03 -5.96
N LEU A 109 9.12 -9.34 -6.18
CA LEU A 109 9.92 -8.78 -5.09
C LEU A 109 9.15 -7.69 -4.34
N ALA A 110 8.44 -6.82 -5.05
CA ALA A 110 7.65 -5.74 -4.45
C ALA A 110 6.56 -6.29 -3.52
N ARG A 111 5.75 -7.27 -3.98
CA ARG A 111 4.71 -7.91 -3.14
C ARG A 111 5.31 -8.55 -1.89
N ARG A 112 6.42 -9.28 -2.04
CA ARG A 112 7.13 -9.89 -0.90
C ARG A 112 7.65 -8.84 0.08
N ARG A 113 8.27 -7.76 -0.42
CA ARG A 113 8.83 -6.71 0.44
C ARG A 113 7.75 -5.93 1.18
N LEU A 114 6.61 -5.65 0.55
CA LEU A 114 5.49 -5.05 1.27
C LEU A 114 4.98 -5.95 2.40
N LYS A 115 4.96 -7.27 2.19
CA LYS A 115 4.65 -8.21 3.26
C LYS A 115 5.66 -8.15 4.40
N ASP A 116 6.95 -8.21 4.11
CA ASP A 116 7.99 -8.12 5.12
C ASP A 116 7.87 -6.79 5.92
N ILE A 117 7.68 -5.66 5.22
CA ILE A 117 7.56 -4.33 5.83
C ILE A 117 6.31 -4.21 6.70
N GLU A 118 5.17 -4.74 6.25
CA GLU A 118 3.92 -4.71 7.00
C GLU A 118 4.01 -5.51 8.32
N GLU A 119 4.73 -6.62 8.32
CA GLU A 119 4.98 -7.43 9.52
C GLU A 119 5.90 -6.71 10.54
N ASP A 120 6.80 -5.85 10.06
CA ASP A 120 7.80 -5.12 10.87
C ASP A 120 7.37 -3.72 11.31
N LEU A 121 6.29 -3.17 10.74
CA LEU A 121 5.84 -1.80 10.96
C LEU A 121 5.28 -1.59 12.39
N GLU A 122 5.77 -0.55 13.06
CA GLU A 122 5.13 0.02 14.25
C GLU A 122 4.81 1.49 14.02
N VAL A 123 3.57 1.89 14.38
CA VAL A 123 3.07 3.27 14.39
C VAL A 123 2.61 3.61 15.80
#